data_AF-A0A6G7VD46-F1
#
_entry.id   AF-A0A6G7VD46-F1
#
_cell.length_a   1.000
_cell.length_b   1.000
_cell.length_c   1.000
_cell.angle_alpha   90.00
_cell.angle_beta   90.00
_cell.angle_gamma   90.00
#
_symmetry.space_group_name_H-M   'P 1'
#
loop_
_entity.id
_entity.type
_entity.pdbx_description
1 polymer ?
#
loop_
_entity_poly.entity_id
_entity_poly.type
_entity_poly.pdbx_seq_one_letter_code
_entity_poly.pdbx_strand_id
1 'polypeptide(L)'
;MYPILGHHAGLPDYGSETDLEGSTVCGRLKNNIPHYGEYKSELDLSALPFPQRLPIRPLRLPVIPEKPPKDYFGFSLSFLTRMIYSALVDADFQETETYMKGARPRGGHDDIPALRDKLDAHLNQFANPTSDINRKRNEILQACIEKGKTEKPGFFSLTVPTGGGKTLASMAFALHHAAEHGLKRVIYVIPFTTIIEQKMWMMLSAA
;
A
#
# COMPACT_ATOMS: atom_id res chain seq x y z
N MET A 1 -20.32 -1.37 -11.93
CA MET A 1 -19.45 -2.39 -12.57
C MET A 1 -18.02 -1.90 -12.85
N TYR A 2 -17.81 -0.63 -13.27
CA TYR A 2 -16.47 -0.03 -13.45
C TYR A 2 -15.46 -0.19 -12.28
N PRO A 3 -15.86 -0.10 -10.99
CA PRO A 3 -14.91 -0.18 -9.87
C PRO A 3 -14.19 -1.51 -9.65
N ILE A 4 -14.78 -2.62 -10.10
CA ILE A 4 -14.34 -3.99 -9.77
C ILE A 4 -13.73 -4.68 -11.01
N LEU A 5 -13.93 -4.11 -12.19
CA LEU A 5 -13.34 -4.59 -13.44
C LEU A 5 -11.80 -4.53 -13.35
N GLY A 6 -11.19 -5.71 -13.37
CA GLY A 6 -9.73 -5.89 -13.37
C GLY A 6 -9.07 -6.07 -12.01
N HIS A 7 -9.84 -6.29 -10.93
CA HIS A 7 -9.26 -6.51 -9.59
C HIS A 7 -8.30 -7.73 -9.53
N HIS A 8 -8.56 -8.78 -10.32
CA HIS A 8 -7.72 -9.98 -10.39
C HIS A 8 -7.24 -10.36 -11.81
N ALA A 9 -7.86 -9.81 -12.86
CA ALA A 9 -7.62 -10.22 -14.25
C ALA A 9 -6.86 -9.18 -15.09
N GLY A 10 -6.35 -8.11 -14.45
CA GLY A 10 -5.77 -6.96 -15.16
C GLY A 10 -6.84 -6.01 -15.73
N LEU A 11 -6.42 -4.82 -16.16
CA LEU A 11 -7.33 -3.81 -16.69
C LEU A 11 -7.80 -4.24 -18.09
N PRO A 12 -9.10 -4.47 -18.33
CA PRO A 12 -9.59 -4.82 -19.66
C PRO A 12 -9.45 -3.62 -20.62
N ASP A 13 -9.32 -3.91 -21.91
CA ASP A 13 -9.41 -2.90 -22.96
C ASP A 13 -10.72 -2.12 -22.84
N TYR A 14 -10.64 -0.80 -23.03
CA TYR A 14 -11.82 0.06 -22.88
C TYR A 14 -12.92 -0.31 -23.88
N GLY A 15 -12.54 -0.59 -25.14
CA GLY A 15 -13.47 -0.94 -26.21
C GLY A 15 -14.16 0.28 -26.84
N SER A 16 -15.24 0.02 -27.58
CA SER A 16 -16.05 1.02 -28.29
C SER A 16 -17.54 0.91 -27.89
N GLU A 17 -18.30 1.99 -28.04
CA GLU A 17 -19.77 1.99 -27.83
C GLU A 17 -20.49 1.01 -28.77
N THR A 18 -19.87 0.65 -29.89
CA THR A 18 -20.37 -0.34 -30.86
C THR A 18 -20.12 -1.78 -30.44
N ASP A 19 -19.31 -2.04 -29.41
CA ASP A 19 -18.97 -3.39 -28.97
C ASP A 19 -20.22 -4.15 -28.54
N LEU A 20 -20.35 -5.42 -28.96
CA LEU A 20 -21.36 -6.31 -28.40
C LEU A 20 -20.95 -6.78 -26.99
N GLU A 21 -21.81 -7.54 -26.32
CA GLU A 21 -21.45 -8.21 -25.07
C GLU A 21 -20.12 -8.98 -25.26
N GLY A 22 -19.15 -8.73 -24.38
CA GLY A 22 -17.77 -9.16 -24.64
C GLY A 22 -16.80 -8.84 -23.52
N SER A 23 -15.50 -9.02 -23.77
CA SER A 23 -14.45 -8.91 -22.77
C SER A 23 -14.00 -7.47 -22.47
N THR A 24 -14.32 -6.50 -23.34
CA THR A 24 -14.01 -5.06 -23.18
C THR A 24 -14.87 -4.39 -22.10
N VAL A 25 -14.47 -3.22 -21.60
CA VAL A 25 -15.29 -2.47 -20.64
C VAL A 25 -16.65 -2.14 -21.24
N CYS A 26 -16.69 -1.58 -22.46
CA CYS A 26 -17.92 -1.22 -23.15
C CYS A 26 -18.84 -2.42 -23.38
N GLY A 27 -18.30 -3.57 -23.79
CA GLY A 27 -19.07 -4.80 -23.96
C GLY A 27 -19.65 -5.31 -22.65
N ARG A 28 -18.85 -5.37 -21.57
CA ARG A 28 -19.30 -5.86 -20.26
C ARG A 28 -20.37 -5.00 -19.60
N LEU A 29 -20.38 -3.68 -19.87
CA LEU A 29 -21.42 -2.78 -19.35
C LEU A 29 -22.79 -3.04 -19.96
N LYS A 30 -22.86 -3.77 -21.08
CA LYS A 30 -24.12 -4.17 -21.73
C LYS A 30 -24.71 -5.45 -21.16
N ASN A 31 -23.92 -6.23 -20.41
CA ASN A 31 -24.38 -7.48 -19.81
C ASN A 31 -25.51 -7.24 -18.82
N ASN A 32 -26.53 -8.09 -18.86
CA ASN A 32 -27.55 -8.12 -17.82
C ASN A 32 -26.94 -8.59 -16.49
N ILE A 33 -27.17 -7.80 -15.45
CA ILE A 33 -26.73 -8.12 -14.08
C ILE A 33 -27.70 -9.18 -13.53
N PRO A 34 -27.21 -10.35 -13.05
CA PRO A 34 -28.06 -11.34 -12.40
C PRO A 34 -28.83 -10.74 -11.23
N HIS A 35 -30.01 -11.28 -10.93
CA HIS A 35 -30.78 -10.84 -9.77
C HIS A 35 -29.96 -11.09 -8.49
N TYR A 36 -29.75 -10.02 -7.71
CA TYR A 36 -29.02 -10.06 -6.44
C TYR A 36 -29.90 -9.59 -5.28
N GLY A 37 -31.22 -9.62 -5.39
CA GLY A 37 -32.13 -9.08 -4.36
C GLY A 37 -32.22 -9.88 -3.06
N GLU A 38 -31.76 -11.14 -3.06
CA GLU A 38 -31.88 -12.08 -1.94
C GLU A 38 -31.23 -11.58 -0.64
N TYR A 39 -30.15 -10.78 -0.70
CA TYR A 39 -29.53 -10.24 0.52
C TYR A 39 -30.49 -9.43 1.40
N LYS A 40 -31.59 -8.90 0.83
CA LYS A 40 -32.58 -8.11 1.57
C LYS A 40 -33.44 -8.95 2.52
N SER A 41 -33.59 -10.25 2.25
CA SER A 41 -34.29 -11.17 3.16
C SER A 41 -33.34 -11.73 4.22
N GLU A 42 -32.05 -11.85 3.89
CA GLU A 42 -31.01 -12.36 4.80
C GLU A 42 -30.51 -11.30 5.80
N LEU A 43 -30.56 -10.02 5.43
CA LEU A 43 -30.02 -8.92 6.24
C LEU A 43 -31.09 -7.92 6.64
N ASP A 44 -31.19 -7.66 7.94
CA ASP A 44 -31.93 -6.51 8.44
C ASP A 44 -31.11 -5.22 8.25
N LEU A 45 -31.36 -4.55 7.13
CA LEU A 45 -30.70 -3.28 6.79
C LEU A 45 -31.11 -2.14 7.74
N SER A 46 -32.22 -2.26 8.46
CA SER A 46 -32.69 -1.22 9.39
C SER A 46 -31.85 -1.17 10.67
N ALA A 47 -31.25 -2.30 11.04
CA ALA A 47 -30.35 -2.42 12.19
C ALA A 47 -28.92 -1.90 11.90
N LEU A 48 -28.56 -1.67 10.63
CA LEU A 48 -27.23 -1.23 10.23
C LEU A 48 -27.15 0.29 10.14
N PRO A 49 -26.23 0.95 10.88
CA PRO A 49 -26.04 2.39 10.81
C PRO A 49 -25.33 2.76 9.51
N PHE A 50 -26.09 3.04 8.45
CA PHE A 50 -25.53 3.56 7.21
C PHE A 50 -25.31 5.08 7.31
N PRO A 51 -24.17 5.60 6.81
CA PRO A 51 -23.98 7.03 6.70
C PRO A 51 -24.99 7.60 5.69
N GLN A 52 -25.74 8.63 6.09
CA GLN A 52 -26.69 9.32 5.20
C GLN A 52 -26.02 9.97 3.97
N ARG A 53 -24.71 10.24 4.06
CA ARG A 53 -23.89 10.74 2.96
C ARG A 53 -22.55 10.04 2.96
N LEU A 54 -22.12 9.59 1.79
CA LEU A 54 -20.77 9.09 1.59
C LEU A 54 -19.83 10.30 1.38
N PRO A 55 -18.81 10.50 2.24
CA PRO A 55 -17.90 11.64 2.14
C PRO A 55 -16.86 11.42 1.02
N ILE A 56 -17.32 11.25 -0.23
CA ILE A 56 -16.44 11.05 -1.39
C ILE A 56 -16.08 12.41 -1.96
N ARG A 57 -14.78 12.74 -1.93
CA ARG A 57 -14.25 13.89 -2.67
C ARG A 57 -13.65 13.41 -3.99
N PRO A 58 -13.95 14.05 -5.13
CA PRO A 58 -13.30 13.70 -6.38
C PRO A 58 -11.79 13.95 -6.25
N LEU A 59 -10.99 13.02 -6.75
CA LEU A 59 -9.55 13.25 -6.88
C LEU A 59 -9.36 14.44 -7.84
N ARG A 60 -8.62 15.43 -7.36
CA ARG A 60 -8.15 16.58 -8.14
C ARG A 60 -6.67 16.42 -8.34
N LEU A 61 -6.26 16.09 -9.55
CA LEU A 61 -4.85 16.07 -9.92
C LEU A 61 -4.33 17.51 -10.03
N PRO A 62 -3.09 17.78 -9.63
CA PRO A 62 -2.47 19.09 -9.82
C PRO A 62 -2.51 19.48 -11.29
N VAL A 63 -2.71 20.78 -11.55
CA VAL A 63 -2.89 21.34 -12.89
C VAL A 63 -1.72 20.93 -13.78
N ILE A 64 -1.99 20.10 -14.78
CA ILE A 64 -1.08 19.94 -15.91
C ILE A 64 -1.24 21.22 -16.72
N PRO A 65 -0.16 21.96 -17.07
CA PRO A 65 -0.23 23.32 -17.65
C PRO A 65 -1.14 23.48 -18.88
N GLU A 66 -1.53 22.38 -19.52
CA GLU A 66 -2.27 22.34 -20.78
C GLU A 66 -3.65 21.68 -20.66
N LYS A 67 -4.12 21.31 -19.46
CA LYS A 67 -5.43 20.67 -19.27
C LYS A 67 -6.25 21.38 -18.20
N PRO A 68 -7.55 21.64 -18.45
CA PRO A 68 -8.43 22.16 -17.41
C PRO A 68 -8.48 21.19 -16.23
N PRO A 69 -8.62 21.69 -14.98
CA PRO A 69 -8.82 20.84 -13.82
C PRO A 69 -9.99 19.87 -14.09
N LYS A 70 -9.75 18.57 -13.92
CA LYS A 70 -10.76 17.54 -14.10
C LYS A 70 -11.01 16.85 -12.77
N ASP A 71 -12.28 16.80 -12.37
CA ASP A 71 -12.72 16.04 -11.20
C ASP A 71 -12.88 14.56 -11.60
N TYR A 72 -12.11 13.68 -10.97
CA TYR A 72 -12.13 12.24 -11.25
C TYR A 72 -13.05 11.50 -10.27
N PHE A 73 -14.35 11.79 -10.30
CA PHE A 73 -15.31 11.17 -9.39
C PHE A 73 -15.38 9.64 -9.54
N GLY A 74 -15.38 9.13 -10.77
CA GLY A 74 -15.37 7.70 -11.05
C GLY A 74 -14.14 6.99 -10.47
N PHE A 75 -12.99 7.67 -10.44
CA PHE A 75 -11.78 7.16 -9.79
C PHE A 75 -11.97 7.07 -8.28
N SER A 76 -12.42 8.14 -7.62
CA SER A 76 -12.66 8.13 -6.17
C SER A 76 -13.69 7.07 -5.76
N LEU A 77 -14.78 6.95 -6.52
CA LEU A 77 -15.78 5.91 -6.30
C LEU A 77 -15.17 4.51 -6.48
N SER A 78 -14.31 4.33 -7.49
CA SER A 78 -13.64 3.05 -7.72
C SER A 78 -12.75 2.62 -6.56
N PHE A 79 -12.01 3.57 -5.99
CA PHE A 79 -11.17 3.32 -4.81
C PHE A 79 -12.02 3.01 -3.58
N LEU A 80 -13.10 3.75 -3.35
CA LEU A 80 -14.01 3.45 -2.25
C LEU A 80 -14.57 2.03 -2.34
N THR A 81 -15.05 1.62 -3.52
CA THR A 81 -15.57 0.27 -3.71
C THR A 81 -14.49 -0.79 -3.43
N ARG A 82 -13.26 -0.58 -3.88
CA ARG A 82 -12.14 -1.50 -3.58
C ARG A 82 -11.79 -1.54 -2.09
N MET A 83 -11.86 -0.40 -1.40
CA MET A 83 -11.64 -0.34 0.05
C MET A 83 -12.73 -1.10 0.82
N ILE A 84 -14.00 -0.92 0.44
CA ILE A 84 -15.12 -1.66 1.05
C ILE A 84 -14.99 -3.16 0.78
N TYR A 85 -14.69 -3.54 -0.45
CA TYR A 85 -14.46 -4.94 -0.81
C TYR A 85 -13.27 -5.54 -0.05
N SER A 86 -12.16 -4.80 0.06
CA SER A 86 -11.00 -5.23 0.86
C SER A 86 -11.36 -5.42 2.34
N ALA A 87 -12.19 -4.56 2.90
CA ALA A 87 -12.65 -4.69 4.29
C ALA A 87 -13.57 -5.91 4.48
N LEU A 88 -14.43 -6.20 3.50
CA LEU A 88 -15.27 -7.40 3.51
C LEU A 88 -14.43 -8.68 3.45
N VAL A 89 -13.46 -8.73 2.54
CA VAL A 89 -12.53 -9.87 2.41
C VAL A 89 -11.71 -10.03 3.69
N ASP A 90 -11.17 -8.95 4.24
CA ASP A 90 -10.44 -8.98 5.52
C ASP A 90 -11.34 -9.53 6.65
N ALA A 91 -12.58 -9.07 6.78
CA ALA A 91 -13.52 -9.58 7.78
C ALA A 91 -13.75 -11.10 7.65
N ASP A 92 -13.94 -11.61 6.44
CA ASP A 92 -14.13 -13.05 6.18
C ASP A 92 -12.91 -13.89 6.58
N PHE A 93 -11.71 -13.41 6.25
CA PHE A 93 -10.46 -14.04 6.69
C PHE A 93 -10.32 -14.02 8.22
N GLN A 94 -10.71 -12.92 8.87
CA GLN A 94 -10.59 -12.76 10.31
C GLN A 94 -11.56 -13.65 11.09
N GLU A 95 -12.80 -13.78 10.63
CA GLU A 95 -13.78 -14.72 11.18
C GLU A 95 -13.29 -16.16 11.01
N THR A 96 -12.81 -16.50 9.82
CA THR A 96 -12.23 -17.82 9.54
C THR A 96 -11.01 -18.11 10.43
N GLU A 97 -10.09 -17.16 10.60
CA GLU A 97 -8.93 -17.30 11.48
C GLU A 97 -9.35 -17.49 12.94
N THR A 98 -10.32 -16.71 13.40
CA THR A 98 -10.84 -16.78 14.77
C THR A 98 -11.50 -18.13 15.04
N TYR A 99 -12.30 -18.64 14.09
CA TYR A 99 -12.92 -19.96 14.18
C TYR A 99 -11.87 -21.09 14.18
N MET A 100 -10.81 -20.98 13.37
CA MET A 100 -9.79 -22.02 13.22
C MET A 100 -8.74 -22.03 14.34
N LYS A 101 -8.32 -20.86 14.82
CA LYS A 101 -7.14 -20.69 15.70
C LYS A 101 -7.44 -19.91 16.98
N GLY A 102 -8.67 -19.46 17.18
CA GLY A 102 -9.06 -18.55 18.26
C GLY A 102 -8.73 -17.09 17.93
N ALA A 103 -9.24 -16.18 18.78
CA ALA A 103 -9.00 -14.75 18.62
C ALA A 103 -7.50 -14.42 18.76
N ARG A 104 -6.94 -13.70 17.78
CA ARG A 104 -5.56 -13.23 17.83
C ARG A 104 -5.48 -11.77 18.27
N PRO A 105 -4.48 -11.39 19.09
CA PRO A 105 -4.24 -9.98 19.37
C PRO A 105 -3.93 -9.26 18.06
N ARG A 106 -4.66 -8.18 17.79
CA ARG A 106 -4.41 -7.25 16.68
C ARG A 106 -3.86 -5.95 17.22
N GLY A 107 -2.84 -5.42 16.55
CA GLY A 107 -1.98 -4.39 17.14
C GLY A 107 -0.92 -5.03 18.06
N GLY A 108 0.01 -4.21 18.56
CA GLY A 108 1.19 -4.70 19.28
C GLY A 108 2.45 -4.80 18.43
N HIS A 109 2.47 -4.12 17.29
CA HIS A 109 3.74 -3.81 16.62
C HIS A 109 4.45 -2.70 17.41
N ASP A 110 5.77 -2.70 17.35
CA ASP A 110 6.58 -1.62 17.89
C ASP A 110 6.19 -0.28 17.25
N ASP A 111 6.41 0.80 17.98
CA ASP A 111 6.29 2.14 17.42
C ASP A 111 7.52 2.49 16.57
N ILE A 112 7.42 3.57 15.80
CA ILE A 112 8.49 3.99 14.89
C ILE A 112 9.83 4.21 15.62
N PRO A 113 9.89 4.87 16.79
CA PRO A 113 11.13 4.97 17.57
C PRO A 113 11.72 3.62 17.95
N ALA A 114 10.92 2.67 18.46
CA ALA A 114 11.42 1.34 18.81
C ALA A 114 11.91 0.56 17.58
N LEU A 115 11.20 0.65 16.45
CA LEU A 115 11.65 0.04 15.18
C LEU A 115 12.97 0.64 14.68
N ARG A 116 13.12 1.97 14.79
CA ARG A 116 14.38 2.67 14.46
C ARG A 116 15.51 2.15 15.34
N ASP A 117 15.31 2.06 16.65
CA ASP A 117 16.35 1.66 17.60
C ASP A 117 16.80 0.21 17.37
N LYS A 118 15.86 -0.69 17.06
CA LYS A 118 16.19 -2.06 16.68
C LYS A 118 16.97 -2.14 15.37
N LEU A 119 16.55 -1.35 14.36
CA LEU A 119 17.30 -1.25 13.11
C LEU A 119 18.73 -0.74 13.37
N ASP A 120 18.89 0.33 14.15
CA ASP A 120 20.20 0.88 14.47
C ASP A 120 21.08 -0.15 15.21
N ALA A 121 20.50 -0.91 16.14
CA ALA A 121 21.18 -2.02 16.80
C ALA A 121 21.65 -3.08 15.81
N HIS A 122 20.82 -3.45 14.83
CA HIS A 122 21.20 -4.37 13.76
C HIS A 122 22.29 -3.78 12.85
N LEU A 123 22.24 -2.48 12.55
CA LEU A 123 23.19 -1.81 11.67
C LEU A 123 24.59 -1.68 12.29
N ASN A 124 24.73 -1.77 13.61
CA ASN A 124 26.04 -1.72 14.29
C ASN A 124 27.01 -2.81 13.82
N GLN A 125 26.51 -3.95 13.32
CA GLN A 125 27.38 -4.99 12.75
C GLN A 125 28.16 -4.53 11.50
N PHE A 126 27.71 -3.45 10.85
CA PHE A 126 28.35 -2.86 9.67
C PHE A 126 29.29 -1.69 10.00
N ALA A 127 29.46 -1.34 11.28
CA ALA A 127 30.25 -0.18 11.70
C ALA A 127 31.73 -0.26 11.32
N ASN A 128 32.28 -1.47 11.18
CA ASN A 128 33.70 -1.73 10.88
C ASN A 128 33.87 -2.42 9.52
N PRO A 129 33.68 -1.70 8.39
CA PRO A 129 33.81 -2.29 7.06
C PRO A 129 35.26 -2.65 6.72
N THR A 130 35.50 -3.91 6.36
CA THR A 130 36.84 -4.44 6.05
C THR A 130 37.23 -4.33 4.58
N SER A 131 36.26 -4.36 3.65
CA SER A 131 36.47 -4.27 2.20
C SER A 131 36.00 -2.93 1.64
N ASP A 132 36.56 -2.51 0.50
CA ASP A 132 36.24 -1.20 -0.09
C ASP A 132 34.78 -1.08 -0.52
N ILE A 133 34.17 -2.19 -0.98
CA ILE A 133 32.74 -2.25 -1.26
C ILE A 133 31.90 -2.04 0.01
N ASN A 134 32.31 -2.62 1.14
CA ASN A 134 31.60 -2.45 2.41
C ASN A 134 31.79 -1.03 2.98
N ARG A 135 32.95 -0.40 2.74
CA ARG A 135 33.15 1.03 3.06
C ARG A 135 32.15 1.89 2.31
N LYS A 136 32.01 1.69 0.99
CA LYS A 136 31.03 2.42 0.16
C LYS A 136 29.59 2.16 0.57
N ARG A 137 29.24 0.92 0.91
CA ARG A 137 27.91 0.60 1.46
C ARG A 137 27.64 1.33 2.76
N ASN A 138 28.62 1.39 3.66
CA ASN A 138 28.49 2.11 4.92
C ASN A 138 28.37 3.63 4.70
N GLU A 139 29.16 4.21 3.78
CA GLU A 139 29.01 5.63 3.40
C GLU A 139 27.59 5.95 2.92
N ILE A 140 27.01 5.12 2.05
CA ILE A 140 25.64 5.28 1.56
C ILE A 140 24.63 5.18 2.71
N LEU A 141 24.81 4.19 3.60
CA LEU A 141 23.94 4.00 4.76
C LEU A 141 23.95 5.23 5.68
N GLN A 142 25.14 5.72 6.06
CA GLN A 142 25.29 6.90 6.91
C GLN A 142 24.68 8.15 6.27
N ALA A 143 24.88 8.34 4.96
CA ALA A 143 24.24 9.43 4.23
C ALA A 143 22.70 9.35 4.26
N CYS A 144 22.13 8.14 4.21
CA CYS A 144 20.68 7.95 4.30
C CYS A 144 20.15 8.19 5.71
N ILE A 145 20.87 7.76 6.75
CA ILE A 145 20.51 8.04 8.15
C ILE A 145 20.51 9.56 8.40
N GLU A 146 21.59 10.25 7.99
CA GLU A 146 21.73 11.69 8.19
C GLU A 146 20.64 12.48 7.47
N LYS A 147 20.35 12.13 6.20
CA LYS A 147 19.26 12.76 5.46
C LYS A 147 17.89 12.46 6.07
N GLY A 148 17.69 11.27 6.64
CA GLY A 148 16.46 10.92 7.33
C GLY A 148 16.16 11.90 8.47
N LYS A 149 17.19 12.24 9.26
CA LYS A 149 17.11 13.15 10.41
C LYS A 149 17.01 14.63 10.02
N THR A 150 17.63 15.04 8.92
CA THR A 150 17.82 16.46 8.61
C THR A 150 16.86 17.02 7.56
N GLU A 151 16.39 16.19 6.63
CA GLU A 151 15.52 16.64 5.55
C GLU A 151 14.07 16.82 6.03
N LYS A 152 13.37 17.81 5.49
CA LYS A 152 11.93 18.03 5.72
C LYS A 152 11.10 17.05 4.90
N PRO A 153 9.86 16.70 5.33
CA PRO A 153 8.99 15.80 4.58
C PRO A 153 8.80 16.23 3.12
N GLY A 154 8.98 15.28 2.19
CA GLY A 154 8.96 15.55 0.76
C GLY A 154 9.20 14.30 -0.08
N PHE A 155 9.58 14.51 -1.35
CA PHE A 155 9.92 13.44 -2.28
C PHE A 155 11.43 13.26 -2.39
N PHE A 156 11.88 12.02 -2.28
CA PHE A 156 13.30 11.66 -2.31
C PHE A 156 13.55 10.53 -3.32
N SER A 157 14.74 10.52 -3.91
CA SER A 157 15.20 9.45 -4.78
C SER A 157 16.52 8.87 -4.23
N LEU A 158 16.64 7.54 -4.28
CA LEU A 158 17.84 6.81 -3.89
C LEU A 158 18.39 6.05 -5.10
N THR A 159 19.41 6.62 -5.74
CA THR A 159 20.07 6.02 -6.90
C THR A 159 21.35 5.33 -6.46
N VAL A 160 21.29 4.00 -6.34
CA VAL A 160 22.43 3.15 -5.93
C VAL A 160 22.41 1.91 -6.81
N PRO A 161 23.55 1.36 -7.28
CA PRO A 161 23.57 0.13 -8.07
C PRO A 161 23.05 -1.08 -7.30
N THR A 162 22.66 -2.13 -8.01
CA THR A 162 22.25 -3.40 -7.38
C THR A 162 23.40 -3.95 -6.54
N GLY A 163 23.09 -4.50 -5.36
CA GLY A 163 24.10 -4.91 -4.39
C GLY A 163 24.73 -3.77 -3.56
N GLY A 164 24.40 -2.51 -3.83
CA GLY A 164 24.92 -1.35 -3.07
C GLY A 164 24.22 -1.06 -1.74
N GLY A 165 23.38 -1.95 -1.22
CA GLY A 165 22.75 -1.78 0.11
C GLY A 165 21.44 -0.98 0.14
N LYS A 166 20.80 -0.74 -1.02
CA LYS A 166 19.54 0.04 -1.14
C LYS A 166 18.48 -0.27 -0.10
N THR A 167 18.27 -1.57 0.16
CA THR A 167 17.20 -2.04 1.05
C THR A 167 17.37 -1.51 2.48
N LEU A 168 18.52 -1.74 3.09
CA LEU A 168 18.80 -1.26 4.46
C LEU A 168 18.93 0.25 4.49
N ALA A 169 19.59 0.86 3.49
CA ALA A 169 19.77 2.30 3.42
C ALA A 169 18.43 3.06 3.31
N SER A 170 17.50 2.58 2.47
CA SER A 170 16.18 3.21 2.34
C SER A 170 15.31 3.02 3.58
N MET A 171 15.42 1.86 4.24
CA MET A 171 14.70 1.62 5.49
C MET A 171 15.25 2.49 6.63
N ALA A 172 16.57 2.62 6.72
CA ALA A 172 17.22 3.52 7.67
C ALA A 172 16.77 4.95 7.46
N PHE A 173 16.79 5.46 6.22
CA PHE A 173 16.22 6.76 5.90
C PHE A 173 14.77 6.87 6.37
N ALA A 174 13.91 5.91 6.01
CA ALA A 174 12.48 5.96 6.30
C ALA A 174 12.17 5.95 7.81
N LEU A 175 12.84 5.12 8.61
CA LEU A 175 12.62 5.04 10.06
C LEU A 175 13.18 6.25 10.80
N HIS A 176 14.37 6.72 10.44
CA HIS A 176 14.92 7.96 11.02
C HIS A 176 14.04 9.17 10.69
N HIS A 177 13.60 9.29 9.43
CA HIS A 177 12.70 10.36 9.00
C HIS A 177 11.32 10.28 9.66
N ALA A 178 10.76 9.08 9.79
CA ALA A 178 9.49 8.91 10.46
C ALA A 178 9.57 9.23 11.96
N ALA A 179 10.68 8.86 12.63
CA ALA A 179 10.90 9.17 14.03
C ALA A 179 11.06 10.68 14.26
N GLU A 180 11.87 11.35 13.42
CA GLU A 180 12.12 12.79 13.53
C GLU A 180 10.85 13.63 13.35
N HIS A 181 10.02 13.27 12.37
CA HIS A 181 8.82 14.05 12.01
C HIS A 181 7.52 13.51 12.63
N GLY A 182 7.60 12.55 13.55
CA GLY A 182 6.43 11.97 14.22
C GLY A 182 5.45 11.26 13.27
N LEU A 183 5.95 10.68 12.18
CA LEU A 183 5.13 9.92 11.23
C LEU A 183 4.75 8.56 11.84
N LYS A 184 3.53 8.08 11.56
CA LYS A 184 2.98 6.90 12.23
C LYS A 184 3.36 5.57 11.58
N ARG A 185 3.72 5.56 10.30
CA ARG A 185 3.87 4.34 9.50
C ARG A 185 4.91 4.53 8.39
N VAL A 186 5.66 3.46 8.11
CA VAL A 186 6.46 3.29 6.89
C VAL A 186 5.76 2.23 6.03
N ILE A 187 5.47 2.57 4.78
CA ILE A 187 4.88 1.64 3.80
C ILE A 187 5.94 1.33 2.75
N TYR A 188 6.36 0.07 2.69
CA TYR A 188 7.38 -0.38 1.74
C TYR A 188 6.72 -1.17 0.60
N VAL A 189 6.85 -0.67 -0.64
CA VAL A 189 6.20 -1.26 -1.82
C VAL A 189 7.26 -1.88 -2.72
N ILE A 190 7.13 -3.18 -3.01
CA ILE A 190 8.04 -3.96 -3.87
C ILE A 190 7.20 -4.65 -4.96
N PRO A 191 7.65 -4.70 -6.23
CA PRO A 191 6.85 -5.23 -7.34
C PRO A 191 6.55 -6.73 -7.30
N PHE A 192 7.26 -7.54 -6.51
CA PHE A 192 7.09 -9.00 -6.47
C PHE A 192 7.00 -9.54 -5.05
N THR A 193 6.01 -10.40 -4.79
CA THR A 193 5.80 -11.08 -3.50
C THR A 193 6.98 -11.97 -3.12
N THR A 194 7.62 -12.63 -4.09
CA THR A 194 8.83 -13.44 -3.85
C THR A 194 10.01 -12.63 -3.33
N ILE A 195 10.15 -11.37 -3.77
CA ILE A 195 11.16 -10.45 -3.26
C ILE A 195 10.76 -9.95 -1.87
N ILE A 196 9.46 -9.76 -1.61
CA ILE A 196 8.95 -9.43 -0.28
C ILE A 196 9.34 -10.54 0.70
N GLU A 197 9.06 -11.81 0.42
CA GLU A 197 9.40 -12.92 1.32
C GLU A 197 10.91 -12.98 1.63
N GLN A 198 11.76 -12.80 0.62
CA GLN A 198 13.22 -12.82 0.78
C GLN A 198 13.77 -11.58 1.53
N LYS A 199 13.19 -10.39 1.32
CA LYS A 199 13.68 -9.13 1.92
C LYS A 199 13.05 -8.84 3.28
N MET A 200 11.82 -9.28 3.50
CA MET A 200 11.08 -9.06 4.73
C MET A 200 11.71 -9.84 5.88
N TRP A 201 12.25 -11.04 5.66
CA TRP A 201 13.04 -11.74 6.69
C TRP A 201 14.24 -10.91 7.15
N MET A 202 14.97 -10.27 6.22
CA MET A 202 16.11 -9.41 6.56
C MET A 202 15.68 -8.17 7.33
N MET A 203 14.53 -7.58 6.98
CA MET A 203 13.98 -6.41 7.68
C MET A 203 13.39 -6.76 9.06
N LEU A 204 12.68 -7.89 9.19
CA LEU A 204 12.10 -8.37 10.45
C LEU A 204 13.15 -8.96 11.40
N SER A 205 14.29 -9.44 10.89
CA SER A 205 15.42 -9.85 11.73
C SER A 205 16.28 -8.65 12.15
N ALA A 206 16.04 -7.48 11.54
CA ALA A 206 16.74 -6.23 11.82
C ALA A 206 15.90 -5.24 12.64
N ALA A 207 14.59 -5.42 12.72
CA ALA A 207 13.63 -4.62 13.49
C ALA A 207 12.89 -5.49 14.52
#